data_AF-A0A0N0IV01-F1
#
_entry.id   AF-A0A0N0IV01-F1
#
_cell.length_a   1.000
_cell.length_b   1.000
_cell.length_c   1.000
_cell.angle_alpha   90.00
_cell.angle_beta   90.00
_cell.angle_gamma   90.00
#
_symmetry.space_group_name_H-M   'P 1'
#
loop_
_entity.id
_entity.type
_entity.pdbx_description
1 polymer ?
#
loop_
_entity_poly.entity_id
_entity_poly.type
_entity_poly.pdbx_seq_one_letter_code
_entity_poly.pdbx_strand_id
1 'polypeptide(L)'
;MKIYLKQICMIGNIKYLLFFLLCFSCQNREKKTALGNELISENLPILLDNLDYFKTIDNPVVGVYQFVGEIKQDQSIVIKKFQEKYNLSNEKILNSSIKLEKIQKKINNYSVFLDTDNSFKKRKDTIKVSFVNFIISKNNQYASIEVVKSLGNGAKFEIYYFKQVNGKWIFDGKQLIAVG
;
A
#
# COMPACT_ATOMS: atom_id res chain seq x y z
N MET A 1 21.83 58.08 31.40
CA MET A 1 22.71 57.00 30.89
C MET A 1 21.85 56.09 30.00
N LYS A 2 21.99 56.14 28.68
CA LYS A 2 21.18 55.35 27.74
C LYS A 2 21.92 54.04 27.42
N ILE A 3 21.34 52.91 27.80
CA ILE A 3 21.88 51.58 27.48
C ILE A 3 21.28 51.17 26.14
N TYR A 4 22.13 51.03 25.12
CA TYR A 4 21.75 50.48 23.82
C TYR A 4 21.92 48.96 23.85
N LEU A 5 20.80 48.22 23.82
CA LEU A 5 20.80 46.78 23.57
C LEU A 5 21.08 46.56 22.08
N LYS A 6 22.29 46.09 21.78
CA LYS A 6 22.72 45.68 20.44
C LYS A 6 21.95 44.41 20.06
N GLN A 7 20.98 44.56 19.16
CA GLN A 7 20.23 43.46 18.58
C GLN A 7 21.19 42.60 17.75
N ILE A 8 21.55 41.41 18.26
CA ILE A 8 22.33 40.43 17.51
C ILE A 8 21.38 39.75 16.53
N CYS A 9 21.33 40.27 15.31
CA CYS A 9 20.64 39.62 14.20
C CYS A 9 21.50 38.43 13.75
N MET A 10 21.24 37.23 14.30
CA MET A 10 21.79 35.99 13.74
C MET A 10 21.03 35.64 12.47
N ILE A 11 21.36 36.29 11.36
CA ILE A 11 20.98 35.87 10.00
C ILE A 11 21.96 34.75 9.61
N GLY A 12 21.80 33.58 10.24
CA GLY A 12 22.63 32.40 10.02
C GLY A 12 21.82 31.27 9.39
N ASN A 13 22.07 31.00 8.11
CA ASN A 13 21.91 29.69 7.48
C ASN A 13 20.55 28.96 7.54
N ILE A 14 19.42 29.68 7.42
CA ILE A 14 18.10 29.06 7.15
C ILE A 14 18.10 28.17 5.88
N LYS A 15 18.93 28.50 4.87
CA LYS A 15 19.03 27.72 3.62
C LYS A 15 19.53 26.28 3.85
N TYR A 16 20.46 26.08 4.77
CA TYR A 16 20.99 24.74 5.07
C TYR A 16 20.01 23.93 5.92
N LEU A 17 19.26 24.57 6.81
CA LEU A 17 18.22 23.91 7.61
C LEU A 17 17.08 23.40 6.70
N LEU A 18 16.66 24.18 5.71
CA LEU A 18 15.66 23.77 4.71
C LEU A 18 16.16 22.63 3.81
N PHE A 19 17.43 22.66 3.40
CA PHE A 19 18.04 21.59 2.60
C PHE A 19 18.15 20.28 3.40
N PHE A 20 18.53 20.35 4.67
CA PHE A 20 18.62 19.19 5.56
C PHE A 20 17.24 18.57 5.80
N LEU A 21 16.20 19.37 6.04
CA LEU A 21 14.81 18.91 6.22
C LEU A 21 14.24 18.22 4.98
N LEU A 22 14.60 18.66 3.76
CA LEU A 22 14.16 18.04 2.52
C LEU A 22 14.79 16.65 2.32
N CYS A 23 16.05 16.46 2.70
CA CYS A 23 16.73 15.17 2.58
C CYS A 23 16.10 14.06 3.46
N PHE A 24 15.68 14.35 4.70
CA PHE A 24 15.03 13.35 5.55
C PHE A 24 13.66 12.90 5.05
N SER A 25 12.92 13.81 4.41
CA SER A 25 11.59 13.50 3.85
C SER A 25 11.69 12.50 2.70
N CYS A 26 12.65 12.69 1.80
CA CYS A 26 12.89 11.78 0.67
C CYS A 26 13.33 10.38 1.14
N GLN A 27 14.28 10.31 2.07
CA GLN A 27 14.82 9.03 2.55
C GLN A 27 13.75 8.18 3.26
N ASN A 28 12.84 8.81 4.00
CA ASN A 28 11.75 8.09 4.66
C ASN A 28 10.73 7.55 3.64
N ARG A 29 10.45 8.30 2.56
CA ARG A 29 9.57 7.85 1.48
C ARG A 29 10.15 6.66 0.73
N GLU A 30 11.43 6.72 0.35
CA GLU A 30 12.10 5.61 -0.33
C GLU A 30 12.10 4.34 0.52
N LYS A 31 12.42 4.45 1.81
CA LYS A 31 12.37 3.32 2.74
C LYS A 31 10.98 2.69 2.81
N LYS A 32 9.93 3.50 2.88
CA LYS A 32 8.54 3.01 2.93
C LYS A 32 8.11 2.36 1.62
N THR A 33 8.55 2.90 0.48
CA THR A 33 8.34 2.30 -0.84
C THR A 33 9.02 0.93 -0.92
N ALA A 34 10.27 0.80 -0.45
CA ALA A 34 10.99 -0.47 -0.39
C ALA A 34 10.24 -1.50 0.47
N LEU A 35 9.84 -1.11 1.69
CA LEU A 35 9.09 -1.97 2.60
C LEU A 35 7.76 -2.45 2.01
N GLY A 36 7.05 -1.60 1.27
CA GLY A 36 5.81 -2.01 0.64
C GLY A 36 6.01 -2.90 -0.59
N ASN A 37 7.08 -2.68 -1.37
CA ASN A 37 7.46 -3.59 -2.45
C ASN A 37 7.79 -4.99 -1.92
N GLU A 38 8.55 -5.06 -0.81
CA GLU A 38 8.85 -6.31 -0.11
C GLU A 38 7.56 -7.00 0.36
N LEU A 39 6.69 -6.27 1.07
CA LEU A 39 5.41 -6.80 1.56
C LEU A 39 4.59 -7.45 0.45
N ILE A 40 4.40 -6.73 -0.66
CA ILE A 40 3.58 -7.20 -1.78
C ILE A 40 4.23 -8.40 -2.44
N SER A 41 5.54 -8.36 -2.67
CA SER A 41 6.26 -9.46 -3.33
C SER A 41 6.24 -10.74 -2.49
N GLU A 42 6.42 -10.62 -1.18
CA GLU A 42 6.38 -11.75 -0.24
C GLU A 42 4.97 -12.35 -0.07
N ASN A 43 3.94 -11.50 -0.15
CA ASN A 43 2.57 -11.89 0.19
C ASN A 43 1.61 -11.90 -1.00
N LEU A 44 2.13 -11.81 -2.23
CA LEU A 44 1.28 -11.75 -3.42
C LEU A 44 0.30 -12.93 -3.53
N PRO A 45 0.68 -14.19 -3.27
CA PRO A 45 -0.27 -15.30 -3.29
C PRO A 45 -1.43 -15.15 -2.30
N ILE A 46 -1.17 -14.54 -1.14
CA ILE A 46 -2.17 -14.28 -0.10
C ILE A 46 -3.10 -13.14 -0.53
N LEU A 47 -2.54 -12.06 -1.08
CA LEU A 47 -3.31 -10.92 -1.59
C LEU A 47 -4.24 -11.34 -2.75
N LEU A 48 -3.84 -12.36 -3.51
CA LEU A 48 -4.61 -12.96 -4.59
C LEU A 48 -5.35 -14.25 -4.18
N ASP A 49 -5.60 -14.47 -2.89
CA ASP A 49 -6.41 -15.59 -2.45
C ASP A 49 -7.91 -15.40 -2.78
N ASN A 50 -8.69 -16.45 -2.62
CA ASN A 50 -10.16 -16.43 -2.78
C ASN A 50 -10.67 -15.85 -4.12
N LEU A 51 -9.84 -15.87 -5.17
CA LEU A 51 -10.26 -15.55 -6.55
C LEU A 51 -11.34 -16.51 -7.05
N ASP A 52 -11.43 -17.69 -6.43
CA ASP A 52 -12.46 -18.69 -6.63
C ASP A 52 -13.89 -18.16 -6.44
N TYR A 53 -14.07 -17.07 -5.69
CA TYR A 53 -15.34 -16.37 -5.59
C TYR A 53 -15.90 -15.95 -6.97
N PHE A 54 -15.03 -15.66 -7.93
CA PHE A 54 -15.38 -15.27 -9.29
C PHE A 54 -15.31 -16.44 -10.29
N LYS A 55 -15.15 -17.70 -9.84
CA LYS A 55 -15.04 -18.87 -10.73
C LYS A 55 -16.35 -19.11 -11.46
N THR A 56 -16.47 -18.48 -12.62
CA THR A 56 -17.45 -18.81 -13.65
C THR A 56 -16.79 -19.44 -14.87
N ILE A 57 -15.45 -19.57 -14.91
CA ILE A 57 -14.67 -19.83 -16.13
C ILE A 57 -13.43 -20.70 -15.86
N ASP A 58 -13.13 -21.61 -16.78
CA ASP A 58 -11.90 -22.41 -16.81
C ASP A 58 -10.68 -21.54 -17.18
N ASN A 59 -9.62 -21.61 -16.37
CA ASN A 59 -8.37 -20.83 -16.49
C ASN A 59 -8.51 -19.29 -16.40
N PRO A 60 -8.90 -18.74 -15.24
CA PRO A 60 -9.10 -17.31 -15.09
C PRO A 60 -7.77 -16.55 -15.19
N VAL A 61 -7.82 -15.39 -15.84
CA VAL A 61 -6.70 -14.44 -15.88
C VAL A 61 -6.91 -13.37 -14.84
N VAL A 62 -5.83 -12.98 -14.17
CA VAL A 62 -5.81 -11.93 -13.16
C VAL A 62 -5.00 -10.75 -13.68
N GLY A 63 -5.62 -9.57 -13.69
CA GLY A 63 -4.95 -8.30 -13.95
C GLY A 63 -4.75 -7.53 -12.67
N VAL A 64 -3.51 -7.22 -12.33
CA VAL A 64 -3.16 -6.43 -11.16
C VAL A 64 -2.85 -5.00 -11.57
N TYR A 65 -3.51 -4.03 -10.94
CA TYR A 65 -3.24 -2.62 -11.15
C TYR A 65 -1.83 -2.28 -10.67
N GLN A 66 -1.03 -1.61 -11.51
CA GLN A 66 0.37 -1.37 -11.19
C GLN A 66 0.62 -0.40 -10.01
N PHE A 67 -0.35 0.47 -9.69
CA PHE A 67 -0.18 1.44 -8.60
C PHE A 67 -0.85 0.95 -7.33
N VAL A 68 -0.06 0.90 -6.27
CA VAL A 68 -0.44 0.41 -4.95
C VAL A 68 -0.58 1.59 -4.02
N GLY A 69 -1.59 1.56 -3.16
CA GLY A 69 -1.80 2.60 -2.17
C GLY A 69 -2.40 3.88 -2.76
N GLU A 70 -2.99 3.81 -3.95
CA GLU A 70 -3.92 4.83 -4.41
C GLU A 70 -5.00 5.03 -3.35
N ILE A 71 -5.22 6.28 -2.96
CA ILE A 71 -6.21 6.64 -1.95
C ILE A 71 -7.57 6.63 -2.62
N LYS A 72 -8.44 5.69 -2.23
CA LYS A 72 -9.84 5.66 -2.67
C LYS A 72 -10.75 6.28 -1.62
N GLN A 73 -11.99 6.57 -2.00
CA GLN A 73 -13.06 6.89 -1.05
C GLN A 73 -13.11 5.75 0.00
N ASP A 74 -13.43 6.09 1.25
CA ASP A 74 -13.45 5.19 2.41
C ASP A 74 -12.11 4.83 3.06
N GLN A 75 -11.02 5.53 2.72
CA GLN A 75 -9.73 5.39 3.41
C GLN A 75 -9.84 5.50 4.94
N SER A 76 -10.74 6.35 5.45
CA SER A 76 -10.98 6.52 6.89
C SER A 76 -11.42 5.23 7.58
N ILE A 77 -12.22 4.39 6.90
CA ILE A 77 -12.66 3.08 7.41
C ILE A 77 -11.47 2.13 7.51
N VAL A 78 -10.62 2.11 6.48
CA VAL A 78 -9.41 1.27 6.45
C VAL A 78 -8.44 1.69 7.57
N ILE A 79 -8.20 2.99 7.72
CA ILE A 79 -7.37 3.56 8.79
C ILE A 79 -7.92 3.17 10.15
N LYS A 80 -9.22 3.38 10.39
CA LYS A 80 -9.86 3.07 11.67
C LYS A 80 -9.71 1.59 12.01
N LYS A 81 -10.05 0.70 11.09
CA LYS A 81 -9.92 -0.76 11.31
C LYS A 81 -8.47 -1.19 11.54
N PHE A 82 -7.52 -0.59 10.84
CA PHE A 82 -6.09 -0.86 11.05
C PHE A 82 -5.62 -0.41 12.44
N GLN A 83 -5.99 0.80 12.85
CA GLN A 83 -5.68 1.32 14.18
C GLN A 83 -6.31 0.48 15.29
N GLU A 84 -7.58 0.09 15.13
CA GLU A 84 -8.29 -0.79 16.07
C GLU A 84 -7.61 -2.15 16.18
N LYS A 85 -7.26 -2.81 15.06
CA LYS A 85 -6.63 -4.14 15.09
C LYS A 85 -5.31 -4.16 15.85
N TYR A 86 -4.50 -3.12 15.70
CA TYR A 86 -3.15 -3.07 16.28
C TYR A 86 -3.05 -2.16 17.51
N ASN A 87 -4.19 -1.70 18.05
CA ASN A 87 -4.26 -0.78 19.19
C ASN A 87 -3.36 0.46 19.00
N LEU A 88 -3.36 1.03 17.79
CA LEU A 88 -2.55 2.20 17.44
C LEU A 88 -3.32 3.48 17.78
N SER A 89 -2.95 4.13 18.87
CA SER A 89 -3.64 5.33 19.38
C SER A 89 -3.38 6.56 18.51
N ASN A 90 -4.28 6.86 17.58
CA ASN A 90 -4.27 8.06 16.72
C ASN A 90 -2.91 8.31 16.03
N GLU A 91 -2.16 7.26 15.74
CA GLU A 91 -0.88 7.41 15.07
C GLU A 91 -1.10 8.04 13.69
N LYS A 92 -0.30 9.05 13.38
CA LYS A 92 -0.24 9.59 12.02
C LYS A 92 0.31 8.51 11.10
N ILE A 93 -0.58 7.90 10.35
CA ILE A 93 -0.25 6.90 9.36
C ILE A 93 0.37 7.57 8.14
N LEU A 94 1.46 6.99 7.66
CA LEU A 94 2.11 7.42 6.43
C LEU A 94 1.51 6.64 5.27
N ASN A 95 0.85 7.37 4.37
CA ASN A 95 0.34 6.82 3.13
C ASN A 95 1.47 6.86 2.11
N SER A 96 1.76 5.70 1.52
CA SER A 96 2.77 5.60 0.46
C SER A 96 2.10 5.02 -0.78
N SER A 97 2.30 5.68 -1.92
CA SER A 97 1.97 5.09 -3.21
C SER A 97 3.21 4.42 -3.78
N ILE A 98 3.03 3.21 -4.29
CA ILE A 98 4.11 2.36 -4.81
C ILE A 98 3.74 1.94 -6.22
N LYS A 99 4.70 2.03 -7.14
CA LYS A 99 4.54 1.52 -8.50
C LYS A 99 5.20 0.15 -8.57
N LEU A 100 4.42 -0.87 -8.90
CA LEU A 100 4.92 -2.21 -9.19
C LEU A 100 5.55 -2.22 -10.58
N GLU A 101 6.83 -2.59 -10.66
CA GLU A 101 7.53 -2.75 -11.93
C GLU A 101 7.40 -4.16 -12.50
N LYS A 102 7.32 -5.15 -11.60
CA LYS A 102 7.25 -6.56 -11.94
C LYS A 102 6.28 -7.25 -11.01
N ILE A 103 5.71 -8.34 -11.50
CA ILE A 103 4.82 -9.20 -10.74
C ILE A 103 5.08 -10.65 -11.13
N GLN A 104 4.91 -11.57 -10.17
CA GLN A 104 4.94 -13.00 -10.47
C GLN A 104 3.85 -13.31 -11.49
N LYS A 105 4.22 -13.97 -12.60
CA LYS A 105 3.32 -14.19 -13.74
C LYS A 105 2.31 -15.33 -13.56
N LYS A 106 2.49 -16.16 -12.53
CA LYS A 106 1.61 -17.29 -12.24
C LYS A 106 1.49 -17.51 -10.74
N ILE A 107 0.26 -17.62 -10.26
CA ILE A 107 -0.06 -17.97 -8.87
C ILE A 107 -1.11 -19.08 -8.92
N ASN A 108 -0.79 -20.26 -8.39
CA ASN A 108 -1.62 -21.45 -8.51
C ASN A 108 -1.99 -21.72 -9.99
N ASN A 109 -3.29 -21.77 -10.30
CA ASN A 109 -3.81 -21.99 -11.65
C ASN A 109 -4.10 -20.68 -12.40
N TYR A 110 -3.82 -19.53 -11.79
CA TYR A 110 -4.08 -18.21 -12.36
C TYR A 110 -2.85 -17.68 -13.08
N SER A 111 -3.04 -17.20 -14.31
CA SER A 111 -2.06 -16.35 -14.98
C SER A 111 -2.26 -14.91 -14.52
N VAL A 112 -1.18 -14.27 -14.09
CA VAL A 112 -1.19 -12.95 -13.46
C VAL A 112 -0.38 -11.98 -14.31
N PHE A 113 -0.95 -10.81 -14.59
CA PHE A 113 -0.32 -9.76 -15.39
C PHE A 113 -0.46 -8.42 -14.70
N LEU A 114 0.45 -7.49 -15.00
CA LEU A 114 0.20 -6.09 -14.72
C LEU A 114 -0.76 -5.54 -15.78
N ASP A 115 -1.62 -4.62 -15.40
CA ASP A 115 -2.57 -3.96 -16.32
C ASP A 115 -1.90 -3.21 -17.47
N THR A 116 -0.62 -2.86 -17.31
CA THR A 116 0.23 -2.26 -18.35
C THR A 116 0.88 -3.26 -19.30
N ASP A 117 0.83 -4.56 -19.02
CA ASP A 117 1.33 -5.58 -19.94
C ASP A 117 0.46 -5.58 -21.22
N ASN A 118 1.04 -5.27 -22.39
CA ASN A 118 0.27 -5.18 -23.63
C ASN A 118 -0.42 -6.50 -24.06
N SER A 119 0.02 -7.65 -23.51
CA SER A 119 -0.64 -8.95 -23.67
C SER A 119 -2.02 -9.03 -23.00
N PHE A 120 -2.31 -8.09 -22.09
CA PHE A 120 -3.51 -8.06 -21.26
C PHE A 120 -4.76 -7.51 -21.96
N LYS A 121 -4.59 -6.61 -22.94
CA LYS A 121 -5.63 -5.69 -23.46
C LYS A 121 -6.86 -6.32 -24.16
N LYS A 122 -7.03 -7.65 -24.19
CA LYS A 122 -8.09 -8.30 -25.00
C LYS A 122 -8.92 -9.38 -24.30
N ARG A 123 -8.76 -9.65 -23.00
CA ARG A 123 -9.51 -10.73 -22.32
C ARG A 123 -10.72 -10.17 -21.57
N LYS A 124 -11.93 -10.48 -22.05
CA LYS A 124 -13.21 -10.09 -21.40
C LYS A 124 -13.39 -10.71 -20.01
N ASP A 125 -12.75 -11.86 -19.79
CA ASP A 125 -12.92 -12.70 -18.60
C ASP A 125 -11.72 -12.59 -17.67
N THR A 126 -11.53 -11.38 -17.15
CA THR A 126 -10.36 -11.06 -16.34
C THR A 126 -10.76 -10.54 -14.98
N ILE A 127 -10.28 -11.20 -13.92
CA ILE A 127 -10.42 -10.70 -12.56
C ILE A 127 -9.45 -9.53 -12.41
N LYS A 128 -9.97 -8.33 -12.21
CA LYS A 128 -9.17 -7.14 -11.92
C LYS A 128 -8.93 -7.05 -10.43
N VAL A 129 -7.67 -6.87 -10.04
CA VAL A 129 -7.24 -6.71 -8.66
C VAL A 129 -6.52 -5.37 -8.50
N SER A 130 -6.93 -4.59 -7.51
CA SER A 130 -6.31 -3.32 -7.15
C SER A 130 -5.90 -3.34 -5.69
N PHE A 131 -4.71 -2.83 -5.42
CA PHE A 131 -4.17 -2.67 -4.08
C PHE A 131 -4.26 -1.21 -3.67
N VAL A 132 -5.23 -0.86 -2.83
CA VAL A 132 -5.56 0.52 -2.49
C VAL A 132 -5.39 0.75 -1.00
N ASN A 133 -5.40 2.03 -0.57
CA ASN A 133 -5.34 2.41 0.84
C ASN A 133 -4.21 1.69 1.62
N PHE A 134 -3.00 1.67 1.04
CA PHE A 134 -1.83 1.03 1.63
C PHE A 134 -1.25 1.86 2.77
N ILE A 135 -1.04 1.21 3.89
CA ILE A 135 -0.73 1.82 5.18
C ILE A 135 0.42 1.04 5.83
N ILE A 136 1.44 1.76 6.30
CA ILE A 136 2.49 1.20 7.17
C ILE A 136 2.52 2.04 8.46
N SER A 137 2.48 1.39 9.62
CA SER A 137 2.59 2.04 10.93
C SER A 137 3.89 2.86 11.05
N LYS A 138 3.91 3.82 11.97
CA LYS A 138 5.06 4.72 12.15
C LYS A 138 6.34 3.95 12.49
N ASN A 139 6.22 2.91 13.31
CA ASN A 139 7.33 2.05 13.73
C ASN A 139 7.72 0.96 12.71
N ASN A 140 7.06 0.89 11.54
CA ASN A 140 7.26 -0.14 10.51
C ASN A 140 6.96 -1.58 10.96
N GLN A 141 6.27 -1.78 12.09
CA GLN A 141 5.96 -3.13 12.59
C GLN A 141 4.69 -3.71 11.99
N TYR A 142 3.77 -2.86 11.53
CA TYR A 142 2.46 -3.28 11.05
C TYR A 142 2.15 -2.61 9.73
N ALA A 143 1.39 -3.31 8.89
CA ALA A 143 0.90 -2.77 7.65
C ALA A 143 -0.50 -3.29 7.35
N SER A 144 -1.24 -2.53 6.54
CA SER A 144 -2.48 -2.98 5.94
C SER A 144 -2.59 -2.54 4.50
N ILE A 145 -3.32 -3.33 3.73
CA ILE A 145 -3.61 -3.04 2.33
C ILE A 145 -5.06 -3.44 2.08
N GLU A 146 -5.81 -2.55 1.44
CA GLU A 146 -7.11 -2.93 0.92
C GLU A 146 -6.92 -3.56 -0.46
N VAL A 147 -7.49 -4.74 -0.64
CA VAL A 147 -7.50 -5.47 -1.90
C VAL A 147 -8.91 -5.45 -2.44
N VAL A 148 -9.07 -4.80 -3.59
CA VAL A 148 -10.32 -4.78 -4.34
C VAL A 148 -10.19 -5.77 -5.48
N LYS A 149 -11.06 -6.77 -5.51
CA LYS A 149 -11.13 -7.78 -6.58
C LYS A 149 -12.45 -7.62 -7.32
N SER A 150 -12.46 -7.67 -8.65
CA SER A 150 -13.68 -7.48 -9.44
C SER A 150 -13.68 -8.27 -10.75
N LEU A 151 -14.86 -8.72 -11.16
CA LEU A 151 -15.13 -9.35 -12.46
C LEU A 151 -16.54 -8.95 -12.92
N GLY A 152 -16.64 -8.34 -14.11
CA GLY A 152 -17.92 -7.81 -14.60
C GLY A 152 -18.49 -6.77 -13.64
N ASN A 153 -19.71 -7.00 -13.15
CA ASN A 153 -20.39 -6.15 -12.16
C ASN A 153 -20.09 -6.55 -10.70
N GLY A 154 -19.47 -7.71 -10.47
CA GLY A 154 -19.19 -8.20 -9.13
C GLY A 154 -17.88 -7.64 -8.58
N ALA A 155 -17.86 -7.27 -7.30
CA ALA A 155 -16.69 -6.76 -6.60
C ALA A 155 -16.60 -7.28 -5.15
N LYS A 156 -15.38 -7.42 -4.65
CA LYS A 156 -15.07 -7.86 -3.30
C LYS A 156 -13.98 -6.96 -2.71
N PHE A 157 -14.22 -6.46 -1.51
CA PHE A 157 -13.36 -5.49 -0.83
C PHE A 157 -12.88 -6.09 0.48
N GLU A 158 -11.56 -6.28 0.62
CA GLU A 158 -10.96 -6.96 1.78
C GLU A 158 -9.75 -6.15 2.29
N ILE A 159 -9.62 -5.98 3.61
CA ILE A 159 -8.40 -5.44 4.21
C ILE A 159 -7.53 -6.61 4.64
N TYR A 160 -6.28 -6.64 4.18
CA TYR A 160 -5.27 -7.59 4.62
C TYR A 160 -4.32 -6.89 5.58
N TYR A 161 -3.96 -7.60 6.64
CA TYR A 161 -3.11 -7.10 7.71
C TYR A 161 -1.83 -7.90 7.81
N PHE A 162 -0.74 -7.22 8.13
CA PHE A 162 0.59 -7.80 8.18
C PHE A 162 1.37 -7.28 9.37
N LYS A 163 2.25 -8.13 9.89
CA LYS A 163 3.22 -7.79 10.93
C LYS A 163 4.64 -8.15 10.47
N GLN A 164 5.60 -7.33 10.87
CA GLN A 164 7.01 -7.60 10.67
C GLN A 164 7.52 -8.55 11.76
N VAL A 165 8.03 -9.71 11.35
CA VAL A 165 8.67 -10.69 12.25
C VAL A 165 10.00 -11.10 11.62
N ASN A 166 11.10 -10.84 12.34
CA ASN A 166 12.46 -11.15 11.88
C ASN A 166 12.79 -10.60 10.48
N GLY A 167 12.33 -9.37 10.17
CA GLY A 167 12.57 -8.70 8.90
C GLY A 167 11.65 -9.14 7.75
N LYS A 168 10.69 -10.03 7.99
CA LYS A 168 9.73 -10.51 6.98
C LYS A 168 8.31 -10.06 7.29
N TRP A 169 7.53 -9.80 6.24
CA TRP A 169 6.11 -9.49 6.38
C TRP A 169 5.30 -10.77 6.48
N ILE A 170 4.69 -10.99 7.65
CA ILE A 170 3.85 -12.14 7.94
C ILE A 170 2.39 -11.71 7.90
N PHE A 171 1.58 -12.44 7.13
CA PHE A 171 0.13 -12.28 7.12
C PHE A 171 -0.46 -12.52 8.52
N ASP A 172 -1.26 -11.55 8.99
CA ASP A 172 -1.81 -11.51 10.35
C ASP A 172 -3.35 -11.50 10.34
N GLY A 173 -3.93 -11.87 9.20
CA GLY A 173 -5.37 -11.98 8.99
C GLY A 173 -5.90 -10.96 7.99
N LYS A 174 -7.17 -11.13 7.65
CA LYS A 174 -7.90 -10.23 6.75
C LYS A 174 -9.33 -10.01 7.24
N GLN A 175 -9.94 -8.95 6.76
CA GLN A 175 -11.33 -8.61 7.05
C GLN A 175 -12.07 -8.25 5.77
N LEU A 176 -13.25 -8.83 5.57
CA LEU A 176 -14.17 -8.43 4.52
C LEU A 176 -14.79 -7.08 4.87
N ILE A 177 -14.71 -6.12 3.96
CA ILE A 177 -15.37 -4.81 4.08
C ILE A 177 -16.76 -4.89 3.45
N ALA A 178 -16.81 -5.35 2.21
CA ALA A 178 -18.03 -5.35 1.40
C ALA A 178 -17.93 -6.38 0.26
N VAL A 179 -19.11 -6.74 -0.24
CA VAL A 179 -19.31 -7.51 -1.46
C VAL A 179 -20.40 -6.79 -2.26
N GLY A 180 -20.20 -6.64 -3.55
CA GLY A 180 -21.13 -5.99 -4.48
C GLY A 180 -21.26 -6.77 -5.77
#